data_AF-A0A353EVS9-F1
#
_entry.id   AF-A0A353EVS9-F1
#
_cell.length_a   1.000
_cell.length_b   1.000
_cell.length_c   1.000
_cell.angle_alpha   90.00
_cell.angle_beta   90.00
_cell.angle_gamma   90.00
#
_symmetry.space_group_name_H-M   'P 1'
#
loop_
_entity.id
_entity.type
_entity.pdbx_description
1 polymer ?
#
loop_
_entity_poly.entity_id
_entity_poly.type
_entity_poly.pdbx_seq_one_letter_code
_entity_poly.pdbx_strand_id
1 'polypeptide(L)'
;MKHILKSNRGEGSLGTGVKIIIAVVVGALVLGGLFALWKTVLLPKMQTRVEDMMDVNQNTAVQIRCVANDSGVSVLEYSYDGNTWLSVPMTNFSADAEIKAYYADTTGATPMYIAGIVEGSRIYVASSTDGLNWAKRRYWDWRDQVITIKKTASGYGFTMQRGSTPYTSASSDGITWSDAWSPLIPIG
;
A
#
# COMPACT_ATOMS: atom_id res chain seq x y z
N MET A 1 53.89 55.60 -18.16
CA MET A 1 54.27 54.18 -17.99
C MET A 1 53.11 53.46 -17.31
N LYS A 2 52.55 52.37 -17.88
CA LYS A 2 51.78 51.28 -17.20
C LYS A 2 50.78 50.48 -18.07
N HIS A 3 50.77 50.59 -19.41
CA HIS A 3 49.71 49.93 -20.21
C HIS A 3 50.13 48.74 -21.09
N ILE A 4 51.35 48.21 -20.98
CA ILE A 4 51.85 47.16 -21.89
C ILE A 4 51.84 45.75 -21.28
N LEU A 5 51.75 45.62 -19.94
CA LEU A 5 51.76 44.31 -19.26
C LEU A 5 50.40 43.60 -19.20
N LYS A 6 49.39 44.08 -19.95
CA LYS A 6 48.04 43.49 -19.97
C LYS A 6 47.59 43.08 -21.39
N SER A 7 48.53 42.87 -22.29
CA SER A 7 48.24 42.48 -23.67
C SER A 7 48.18 40.95 -23.78
N ASN A 8 46.96 40.38 -23.89
CA ASN A 8 46.75 38.96 -24.19
C ASN A 8 47.02 38.59 -25.66
N ARG A 9 47.62 39.48 -26.46
CA ARG A 9 47.83 39.31 -27.92
C ARG A 9 48.87 38.23 -28.31
N GLY A 10 49.37 37.45 -27.35
CA GLY A 10 50.21 36.27 -27.57
C GLY A 10 49.53 34.92 -27.32
N GLU A 11 48.25 34.89 -26.92
CA GLU A 11 47.42 33.67 -26.92
C GLU A 11 47.12 33.26 -28.37
N GLY A 12 48.15 32.84 -29.12
CA GLY A 12 47.98 32.18 -30.41
C GLY A 12 47.19 30.87 -30.25
N SER A 13 46.82 30.24 -31.36
CA SER A 13 45.98 29.01 -31.45
C SER A 13 46.30 27.92 -30.42
N LEU A 14 47.53 27.88 -29.90
CA LEU A 14 47.97 27.04 -28.81
C LEU A 14 47.24 27.28 -27.47
N GLY A 15 47.04 28.54 -27.05
CA GLY A 15 46.35 28.89 -25.80
C GLY A 15 44.85 28.52 -25.83
N THR A 16 44.23 28.67 -27.00
CA THR A 16 42.85 28.23 -27.25
C THR A 16 42.77 26.70 -27.29
N GLY A 17 43.71 26.02 -27.96
CA GLY A 17 43.76 24.56 -28.01
C GLY A 17 43.91 23.91 -26.63
N VAL A 18 44.79 24.46 -25.78
CA VAL A 18 44.98 23.97 -24.41
C VAL A 18 43.71 24.13 -23.56
N LYS A 19 43.00 25.27 -23.68
CA LYS A 19 41.72 25.47 -22.97
C LYS A 19 40.66 24.46 -23.41
N ILE A 20 40.59 24.15 -24.70
CA ILE A 20 39.64 23.15 -25.23
C ILE A 20 39.97 21.77 -24.69
N ILE A 21 41.25 21.35 -24.70
CA ILE A 21 41.65 20.04 -24.19
C ILE A 21 41.35 19.92 -22.70
N ILE A 22 41.68 20.93 -21.89
CA ILE A 22 41.38 20.92 -20.44
C ILE A 22 39.87 20.85 -20.22
N ALA A 23 39.06 21.62 -20.95
CA ALA A 23 37.61 21.57 -20.84
C ALA A 23 37.02 20.19 -21.20
N VAL A 24 37.53 19.55 -22.27
CA VAL A 24 37.10 18.20 -22.68
C VAL A 24 37.50 17.16 -21.65
N VAL A 25 38.73 17.22 -21.13
CA VAL A 25 39.24 16.27 -20.13
C VAL A 25 38.46 16.41 -18.82
N VAL A 26 38.24 17.63 -18.34
CA VAL A 26 37.44 17.87 -17.13
C VAL A 26 35.99 17.42 -17.35
N GLY A 27 35.39 17.71 -18.49
CA GLY A 27 34.04 17.23 -18.83
C GLY A 27 33.93 15.71 -18.84
N ALA A 28 34.90 15.02 -19.43
CA ALA A 28 34.95 13.55 -19.47
C ALA A 28 35.14 12.94 -18.07
N LEU A 29 35.97 13.55 -17.22
CA LEU A 29 36.18 13.11 -15.83
C LEU A 29 34.92 13.28 -14.98
N VAL A 30 34.20 14.39 -15.13
CA VAL A 30 32.94 14.64 -14.40
C VAL A 30 31.86 13.66 -14.85
N LEU A 31 31.69 13.44 -16.16
CA LEU A 31 30.73 12.45 -16.67
C LEU A 31 31.10 11.03 -16.22
N GLY A 32 32.38 10.66 -16.30
CA GLY A 32 32.86 9.34 -15.88
C GLY A 32 32.65 9.09 -14.39
N GLY A 33 32.94 10.08 -13.53
CA GLY A 33 32.72 10.00 -12.08
C GLY A 33 31.24 9.89 -11.71
N LEU A 34 30.38 10.69 -12.35
CA LEU A 34 28.93 10.62 -12.13
C LEU A 34 28.37 9.28 -12.62
N PHE A 35 28.80 8.80 -13.79
CA PHE A 35 28.38 7.50 -14.34
C PHE A 35 28.80 6.33 -13.43
N ALA A 36 30.01 6.38 -12.87
CA ALA A 36 30.49 5.37 -11.93
C ALA A 36 29.65 5.34 -10.66
N LEU A 37 29.30 6.49 -10.08
CA LEU A 37 28.40 6.59 -8.93
C LEU A 37 26.99 6.09 -9.25
N TRP A 38 26.48 6.43 -10.43
CA TRP A 38 25.18 5.97 -10.90
C TRP A 38 25.12 4.45 -11.00
N LYS A 39 26.15 3.84 -11.60
CA LYS A 39 26.27 2.39 -11.77
C LYS A 39 26.49 1.63 -10.48
N THR A 40 27.27 2.18 -9.55
CA THR A 40 27.69 1.44 -8.34
C THR A 40 26.77 1.63 -7.15
N VAL A 41 26.09 2.78 -7.03
CA VAL A 41 25.30 3.11 -5.84
C VAL A 41 23.82 3.27 -6.14
N LEU A 42 23.47 3.96 -7.22
CA LEU A 42 22.07 4.28 -7.51
C LEU A 42 21.32 3.12 -8.17
N LEU A 43 21.91 2.49 -9.19
CA LEU A 43 21.28 1.35 -9.87
C LEU A 43 21.01 0.16 -8.92
N PRO A 44 21.98 -0.29 -8.08
CA PRO A 44 21.71 -1.41 -7.19
C PRO A 44 20.67 -1.09 -6.13
N LYS A 45 20.66 0.13 -5.57
CA LYS A 45 19.67 0.53 -4.56
C LYS A 45 18.25 0.59 -5.14
N MET A 46 18.10 1.12 -6.35
CA MET A 46 16.80 1.16 -7.04
C MET A 46 16.36 -0.25 -7.43
N GLN A 47 17.27 -1.08 -7.93
CA GLN A 47 16.98 -2.47 -8.29
C GLN A 47 16.56 -3.28 -7.06
N THR A 48 17.29 -3.21 -5.95
CA THR A 48 16.90 -3.88 -4.70
C THR A 48 15.55 -3.38 -4.20
N ARG A 49 15.26 -2.07 -4.27
CA ARG A 49 13.97 -1.55 -3.82
C ARG A 49 12.82 -1.95 -4.74
N VAL A 50 13.04 -2.00 -6.05
CA VAL A 50 12.03 -2.46 -7.02
C VAL A 50 11.82 -3.97 -6.91
N GLU A 51 12.88 -4.75 -6.71
CA GLU A 51 12.81 -6.19 -6.45
C GLU A 51 12.08 -6.46 -5.13
N ASP A 52 12.37 -5.73 -4.06
CA ASP A 52 11.64 -5.78 -2.77
C ASP A 52 10.14 -5.42 -2.95
N MET A 53 9.81 -4.55 -3.91
CA MET A 53 8.43 -4.25 -4.31
C MET A 53 7.83 -5.25 -5.32
N MET A 54 8.64 -6.05 -6.02
CA MET A 54 8.21 -7.05 -7.03
C MET A 54 8.19 -8.49 -6.50
N ASP A 55 8.92 -8.79 -5.42
CA ASP A 55 8.90 -10.05 -4.66
C ASP A 55 7.62 -10.19 -3.80
N VAL A 56 6.61 -9.39 -4.16
CA VAL A 56 5.19 -9.60 -3.84
C VAL A 56 4.64 -10.82 -4.60
N ASN A 57 5.41 -11.42 -5.51
CA ASN A 57 5.03 -12.58 -6.30
C ASN A 57 5.55 -13.91 -5.73
N GLN A 58 5.11 -14.31 -4.53
CA GLN A 58 4.70 -15.70 -4.30
C GLN A 58 4.01 -16.04 -2.96
N ASN A 59 4.08 -15.23 -1.90
CA ASN A 59 3.30 -15.53 -0.68
C ASN A 59 3.22 -14.40 0.37
N THR A 60 3.38 -13.14 -0.01
CA THR A 60 3.42 -12.04 0.98
C THR A 60 2.03 -11.42 1.04
N ALA A 61 1.21 -11.88 1.99
CA ALA A 61 -0.11 -11.33 2.25
C ALA A 61 0.02 -9.82 2.45
N VAL A 62 -0.76 -9.02 1.71
CA VAL A 62 -0.92 -7.58 2.00
C VAL A 62 -1.25 -7.47 3.48
N GLN A 63 -0.35 -6.86 4.24
CA GLN A 63 -0.56 -6.71 5.67
C GLN A 63 -1.55 -5.59 5.87
N ILE A 64 -2.66 -5.91 6.52
CA ILE A 64 -3.76 -4.99 6.71
C ILE A 64 -4.04 -4.91 8.19
N ARG A 65 -3.90 -3.69 8.71
CA ARG A 65 -4.20 -3.38 10.11
C ARG A 65 -5.08 -2.15 10.16
N CYS A 66 -5.86 -2.05 11.23
CA CYS A 66 -6.47 -0.78 11.59
C CYS A 66 -5.66 -0.16 12.70
N VAL A 67 -5.24 1.09 12.52
CA VAL A 67 -4.53 1.87 13.53
C VAL A 67 -5.28 3.17 13.73
N ALA A 68 -5.32 3.68 14.96
CA ALA A 68 -5.76 5.04 15.20
C ALA A 68 -4.63 5.97 14.73
N ASN A 69 -4.92 6.85 13.77
CA ASN A 69 -3.96 7.88 13.34
C ASN A 69 -3.70 8.87 14.50
N ASP A 70 -2.73 9.77 14.37
CA ASP A 70 -2.37 10.78 15.38
C ASP A 70 -3.56 11.66 15.83
N SER A 71 -4.60 11.74 14.99
CA SER A 71 -5.88 12.42 15.27
C SER A 71 -6.95 11.53 15.93
N GLY A 72 -6.60 10.31 16.32
CA GLY A 72 -7.49 9.29 16.88
C GLY A 72 -8.37 8.55 15.85
N VAL A 73 -8.44 9.00 14.60
CA VAL A 73 -9.33 8.40 13.58
C VAL A 73 -8.84 7.02 13.14
N SER A 74 -9.75 6.05 13.06
CA SER A 74 -9.45 4.72 12.50
C SER A 74 -9.07 4.83 11.03
N VAL A 75 -7.87 4.38 10.71
CA VAL A 75 -7.37 4.26 9.34
C VAL A 75 -7.11 2.79 9.01
N LEU A 76 -7.45 2.41 7.78
CA LEU A 76 -7.03 1.13 7.20
C LEU A 76 -5.62 1.33 6.66
N GLU A 77 -4.64 0.61 7.18
CA GLU A 77 -3.27 0.66 6.65
C GLU A 77 -2.96 -0.59 5.86
N TYR A 78 -2.41 -0.41 4.66
CA TYR A 78 -1.89 -1.50 3.84
C TYR A 78 -0.39 -1.38 3.70
N SER A 79 0.28 -2.52 3.79
CA SER A 79 1.71 -2.64 3.52
C SER A 79 2.00 -3.83 2.62
N TYR A 80 2.81 -3.58 1.59
CA TYR A 80 3.32 -4.61 0.68
C TYR A 80 4.68 -5.16 1.11
N ASP A 81 5.45 -4.38 1.87
CA ASP A 81 6.81 -4.69 2.35
C ASP A 81 6.89 -4.85 3.88
N GLY A 82 5.78 -4.69 4.60
CA GLY A 82 5.71 -4.68 6.08
C GLY A 82 6.30 -3.42 6.74
N ASN A 83 6.98 -2.57 5.97
CA ASN A 83 7.77 -1.45 6.48
C ASN A 83 7.18 -0.09 6.09
N THR A 84 6.62 -0.01 4.88
CA THR A 84 5.95 1.16 4.34
C THR A 84 4.45 0.94 4.42
N TRP A 85 3.77 1.81 5.15
CA TRP A 85 2.34 1.71 5.39
C TRP A 85 1.65 2.88 4.70
N LEU A 86 0.60 2.56 3.94
CA LEU A 86 -0.26 3.57 3.34
C LEU A 86 -1.62 3.52 4.02
N SER A 87 -2.03 4.66 4.56
CA SER A 87 -3.21 4.79 5.40
C SER A 87 -4.38 5.35 4.60
N VAL A 88 -5.55 4.71 4.70
CA VAL A 88 -6.81 5.15 4.11
C VAL A 88 -7.75 5.58 5.23
N PRO A 89 -8.25 6.83 5.21
CA PRO A 89 -9.25 7.28 6.17
C PRO A 89 -10.55 6.50 6.06
N MET A 90 -11.05 5.97 7.19
CA MET A 90 -12.39 5.37 7.27
C MET A 90 -13.38 6.39 7.85
N THR A 91 -13.68 7.44 7.09
CA THR A 91 -14.42 8.64 7.56
C THR A 91 -15.82 8.38 8.12
N ASN A 92 -16.44 7.25 7.76
CA ASN A 92 -17.76 6.85 8.26
C ASN A 92 -17.71 6.02 9.55
N PHE A 93 -16.51 5.79 10.10
CA PHE A 93 -16.26 5.00 11.29
C PHE A 93 -15.64 5.89 12.37
N SER A 94 -15.92 5.56 13.63
CA SER A 94 -15.36 6.26 14.77
C SER A 94 -13.88 5.97 14.95
N ALA A 95 -13.24 6.79 15.77
CA ALA A 95 -11.86 6.66 16.22
C ALA A 95 -11.53 5.33 16.94
N ASP A 96 -12.53 4.76 17.62
CA ASP A 96 -12.41 3.52 18.38
C ASP A 96 -12.77 2.27 17.55
N ALA A 97 -13.05 2.42 16.26
CA ALA A 97 -13.40 1.31 15.40
C ALA A 97 -12.17 0.42 15.13
N GLU A 98 -12.32 -0.89 15.33
CA GLU A 98 -11.27 -1.89 15.16
C GLU A 98 -11.65 -2.89 14.07
N ILE A 99 -10.78 -3.08 13.07
CA ILE A 99 -10.98 -4.13 12.06
C ILE A 99 -10.48 -5.47 12.59
N LYS A 100 -11.35 -6.46 12.63
CA LYS A 100 -11.05 -7.83 13.07
C LYS A 100 -10.86 -8.82 11.93
N ALA A 101 -11.40 -8.52 10.75
CA ALA A 101 -11.29 -9.37 9.59
C ALA A 101 -11.24 -8.53 8.32
N TYR A 102 -10.50 -9.02 7.32
CA TYR A 102 -10.42 -8.41 6.01
C TYR A 102 -10.39 -9.49 4.93
N TYR A 103 -11.03 -9.21 3.80
CA TYR A 103 -10.98 -10.03 2.61
C TYR A 103 -10.99 -9.15 1.35
N ALA A 104 -10.15 -9.50 0.38
CA ALA A 104 -10.10 -8.85 -0.92
C ALA A 104 -10.28 -9.91 -2.02
N ASP A 105 -11.24 -9.67 -2.90
CA ASP A 105 -11.41 -10.36 -4.17
C ASP A 105 -11.02 -9.39 -5.29
N THR A 106 -9.80 -9.51 -5.78
CA THR A 106 -9.27 -8.70 -6.89
C THR A 106 -9.26 -9.47 -8.21
N THR A 107 -9.87 -10.65 -8.24
CA THR A 107 -9.78 -11.57 -9.39
C THR A 107 -10.81 -11.27 -10.48
N GLY A 108 -11.89 -10.57 -10.14
CA GLY A 108 -12.96 -10.18 -11.06
C GLY A 108 -12.76 -8.82 -11.74
N ALA A 109 -13.61 -8.53 -12.73
CA ALA A 109 -13.65 -7.23 -13.42
C ALA A 109 -13.99 -6.06 -12.46
N THR A 110 -14.71 -6.34 -11.38
CA THR A 110 -14.97 -5.39 -10.30
C THR A 110 -14.37 -5.94 -9.01
N PRO A 111 -13.25 -5.37 -8.51
CA PRO A 111 -12.69 -5.75 -7.24
C PRO A 111 -13.70 -5.57 -6.11
N MET A 112 -13.63 -6.42 -5.10
CA MET A 112 -14.46 -6.34 -3.91
C MET A 112 -13.61 -6.48 -2.66
N TYR A 113 -13.67 -5.47 -1.81
CA TYR A 113 -12.97 -5.43 -0.53
C TYR A 113 -14.01 -5.45 0.58
N ILE A 114 -13.83 -6.32 1.57
CA ILE A 114 -14.78 -6.54 2.65
C ILE A 114 -14.01 -6.55 3.97
N ALA A 115 -14.50 -5.80 4.95
CA ALA A 115 -13.91 -5.72 6.28
C ALA A 115 -14.96 -5.94 7.36
N GLY A 116 -14.58 -6.65 8.41
CA GLY A 116 -15.35 -6.82 9.63
C GLY A 116 -14.82 -5.89 10.69
N ILE A 117 -15.66 -4.96 11.13
CA ILE A 117 -15.27 -3.81 11.95
C ILE A 117 -16.09 -3.80 13.23
N VAL A 118 -15.43 -3.73 14.37
CA VAL A 118 -16.06 -3.60 15.68
C VAL A 118 -16.00 -2.13 16.08
N GLU A 119 -17.13 -1.52 16.36
CA GLU A 119 -17.26 -0.12 16.78
C GLU A 119 -18.22 -0.06 17.96
N GLY A 120 -17.75 0.37 19.14
CA GLY A 120 -18.52 0.25 20.36
C GLY A 120 -19.00 -1.18 20.58
N SER A 121 -20.32 -1.39 20.77
CA SER A 121 -20.95 -2.71 20.94
C SER A 121 -21.40 -3.38 19.66
N ARG A 122 -21.22 -2.72 18.52
CA ARG A 122 -21.71 -3.19 17.23
C ARG A 122 -20.59 -3.70 16.38
N ILE A 123 -20.94 -4.67 15.56
CA ILE A 123 -20.05 -5.20 14.54
C ILE A 123 -20.66 -4.87 13.19
N TYR A 124 -19.87 -4.25 12.33
CA TYR A 124 -20.21 -3.82 11.00
C TYR A 124 -19.50 -4.70 9.98
N VAL A 125 -20.19 -5.02 8.90
CA VAL A 125 -19.54 -5.38 7.65
C VAL A 125 -19.47 -4.13 6.77
N ALA A 126 -18.25 -3.81 6.36
CA ALA A 126 -17.96 -2.70 5.46
C ALA A 126 -17.48 -3.26 4.12
N SER A 127 -17.79 -2.57 3.03
CA SER A 127 -17.24 -2.94 1.75
C SER A 127 -16.89 -1.75 0.86
N SER A 128 -15.96 -2.02 -0.05
CA SER A 128 -15.41 -1.08 -1.01
C SER A 128 -15.17 -1.78 -2.35
N THR A 129 -15.31 -1.06 -3.45
CA THR A 129 -15.02 -1.56 -4.81
C THR A 129 -13.69 -1.06 -5.36
N ASP A 130 -13.06 -0.10 -4.66
CA ASP A 130 -11.81 0.54 -5.06
C ASP A 130 -10.70 0.43 -3.99
N GLY A 131 -11.03 -0.10 -2.80
CA GLY A 131 -10.11 -0.24 -1.67
C GLY A 131 -9.90 1.07 -0.90
N LEU A 132 -10.44 2.18 -1.40
CA LEU A 132 -10.24 3.53 -0.88
C LEU A 132 -11.49 4.07 -0.20
N ASN A 133 -12.65 3.88 -0.84
CA ASN A 133 -13.94 4.38 -0.36
C ASN A 133 -14.72 3.25 0.31
N TRP A 134 -14.81 3.32 1.64
CA TRP A 134 -15.45 2.30 2.47
C TRP A 134 -16.83 2.73 2.95
N ALA A 135 -17.82 1.85 2.76
CA ALA A 135 -19.19 2.06 3.21
C ALA A 135 -19.59 1.04 4.28
N LYS A 136 -20.23 1.51 5.36
CA LYS A 136 -20.97 0.64 6.30
C LYS A 136 -22.12 -0.02 5.53
N ARG A 137 -22.17 -1.35 5.49
CA ARG A 137 -23.23 -2.08 4.78
C ARG A 137 -24.29 -2.59 5.74
N ARG A 138 -23.86 -3.28 6.78
CA ARG A 138 -24.75 -3.88 7.76
C ARG A 138 -24.08 -3.94 9.13
N TYR A 139 -24.89 -4.00 10.19
CA TYR A 139 -24.42 -4.15 11.55
C TYR A 139 -25.19 -5.23 12.31
N TRP A 140 -24.57 -5.72 13.38
CA TRP A 140 -25.14 -6.63 14.36
C TRP A 140 -24.70 -6.22 15.77
N ASP A 141 -25.58 -6.37 16.76
CA ASP A 141 -25.37 -5.88 18.14
C ASP A 141 -24.67 -6.89 19.07
N TRP A 142 -24.19 -8.02 18.54
CA TRP A 142 -23.54 -9.06 19.33
C TRP A 142 -22.03 -8.95 19.20
N ARG A 143 -21.33 -8.91 20.35
CA ARG A 143 -19.87 -8.90 20.37
C ARG A 143 -19.36 -10.33 20.29
N ASP A 144 -18.70 -10.68 19.19
CA ASP A 144 -17.97 -11.94 19.04
C ASP A 144 -16.47 -11.74 19.16
N GLN A 145 -15.77 -12.83 19.49
CA GLN A 145 -14.32 -12.84 19.69
C GLN A 145 -13.54 -13.08 18.40
N VAL A 146 -14.14 -13.76 17.41
CA VAL A 146 -13.51 -14.09 16.13
C VAL A 146 -14.47 -13.77 14.99
N ILE A 147 -14.02 -12.92 14.07
CA ILE A 147 -14.70 -12.63 12.81
C ILE A 147 -13.91 -13.26 11.68
N THR A 148 -14.59 -13.94 10.76
CA THR A 148 -13.98 -14.52 9.57
C THR A 148 -14.78 -14.16 8.32
N ILE A 149 -14.09 -13.76 7.25
CA ILE A 149 -14.69 -13.47 5.95
C ILE A 149 -14.14 -14.46 4.94
N LYS A 150 -15.01 -15.06 4.12
CA LYS A 150 -14.62 -16.03 3.09
C LYS A 150 -15.40 -15.82 1.81
N LYS A 151 -14.76 -16.08 0.68
CA LYS A 151 -15.45 -16.31 -0.59
C LYS A 151 -16.13 -17.67 -0.57
N THR A 152 -17.34 -17.72 -1.11
CA THR A 152 -18.09 -18.94 -1.37
C THR A 152 -18.40 -19.03 -2.86
N ALA A 153 -18.85 -20.20 -3.32
CA ALA A 153 -19.30 -20.36 -4.72
C ALA A 153 -20.45 -19.41 -5.09
N SER A 154 -21.25 -18.98 -4.10
CA SER A 154 -22.41 -18.10 -4.26
C SER A 154 -22.16 -16.63 -3.91
N GLY A 155 -20.92 -16.26 -3.56
CA GLY A 155 -20.57 -14.89 -3.17
C GLY A 155 -19.59 -14.85 -2.00
N TYR A 156 -20.03 -14.30 -0.88
CA TYR A 156 -19.23 -14.04 0.32
C TYR A 156 -19.99 -14.46 1.58
N GLY A 157 -19.25 -15.00 2.54
CA GLY A 157 -19.74 -15.33 3.87
C GLY A 157 -19.01 -14.51 4.93
N PHE A 158 -19.78 -13.92 5.84
CA PHE A 158 -19.30 -13.21 7.03
C PHE A 158 -19.70 -14.05 8.24
N THR A 159 -18.71 -14.64 8.90
CA THR A 159 -18.92 -15.61 9.97
C THR A 159 -18.42 -15.07 11.29
N MET A 160 -19.20 -15.29 12.33
CA MET A 160 -18.88 -14.90 13.70
C MET A 160 -19.03 -16.14 14.61
N GLN A 161 -18.18 -16.26 15.62
CA GLN A 161 -18.19 -17.40 16.54
C GLN A 161 -18.73 -17.03 17.91
N ARG A 162 -19.86 -17.63 18.28
CA ARG A 162 -20.41 -17.58 19.64
C ARG A 162 -20.13 -18.89 20.36
N GLY A 163 -19.09 -18.89 21.20
CA GLY A 163 -18.55 -20.12 21.76
C GLY A 163 -18.04 -21.03 20.63
N SER A 164 -18.50 -22.29 20.59
CA SER A 164 -18.10 -23.24 19.55
C SER A 164 -18.98 -23.19 18.29
N THR A 165 -20.05 -22.39 18.27
CA THR A 165 -20.99 -22.35 17.16
C THR A 165 -20.72 -21.16 16.25
N PRO A 166 -20.34 -21.40 14.97
CA PRO A 166 -20.23 -20.35 13.98
C PRO A 166 -21.61 -20.00 13.41
N TYR A 167 -21.88 -18.70 13.33
CA TYR A 167 -23.04 -18.12 12.67
C TYR A 167 -22.57 -17.37 11.44
N THR A 168 -23.23 -17.56 10.30
CA THR A 168 -22.86 -16.91 9.04
C THR A 168 -23.99 -16.05 8.48
N SER A 169 -23.64 -14.85 8.03
CA SER A 169 -24.43 -14.03 7.11
C SER A 169 -23.81 -14.10 5.73
N ALA A 170 -24.63 -14.15 4.68
CA ALA A 170 -24.19 -14.32 3.31
C ALA A 170 -24.53 -13.10 2.46
N SER A 171 -23.72 -12.89 1.42
CA SER A 171 -23.91 -11.84 0.43
C SER A 171 -23.48 -12.35 -0.94
N SER A 172 -24.30 -12.15 -1.97
CA SER A 172 -23.93 -12.51 -3.35
C SER A 172 -23.01 -11.48 -3.99
N ASP A 173 -23.07 -10.23 -3.53
CA ASP A 173 -22.45 -9.06 -4.15
C ASP A 173 -21.39 -8.37 -3.25
N GLY A 174 -21.28 -8.77 -1.98
CA GLY A 174 -20.41 -8.12 -0.98
C GLY A 174 -20.97 -6.79 -0.44
N ILE A 175 -22.18 -6.40 -0.88
CA ILE A 175 -22.82 -5.12 -0.55
C ILE A 175 -24.07 -5.38 0.30
N THR A 176 -24.91 -6.32 -0.12
CA THR A 176 -26.18 -6.65 0.52
C THR A 176 -26.02 -7.94 1.30
N TRP A 177 -26.28 -7.89 2.61
CA TRP A 177 -26.03 -9.00 3.53
C TRP A 177 -27.33 -9.52 4.15
N SER A 178 -27.44 -10.84 4.30
CA SER A 178 -28.65 -11.48 4.83
C SER A 178 -28.91 -11.16 6.30
N ASP A 179 -30.20 -11.04 6.65
CA ASP A 179 -30.72 -10.81 8.01
C ASP A 179 -30.57 -12.04 8.90
N ALA A 180 -30.76 -13.22 8.33
CA ALA A 180 -30.74 -14.48 9.05
C ALA A 180 -29.31 -14.94 9.29
N TRP A 181 -29.02 -15.27 10.55
CA TRP A 181 -27.87 -16.06 10.93
C TRP A 181 -28.22 -17.54 10.82
N SER A 182 -27.53 -18.27 9.96
CA SER A 182 -27.59 -19.73 9.98
C SER A 182 -26.38 -20.28 10.72
N PRO A 183 -26.56 -21.26 11.63
CA PRO A 183 -25.43 -22.06 12.09
C PRO A 183 -24.86 -22.83 10.91
N LEU A 184 -23.53 -22.88 10.77
CA LEU A 184 -22.93 -23.77 9.77
C LEU A 184 -23.35 -25.20 10.10
N ILE A 185 -24.06 -25.86 9.17
CA ILE A 185 -24.24 -27.30 9.24
C ILE A 185 -22.87 -27.90 8.83
N PRO A 186 -22.25 -28.75 9.66
CA PRO A 186 -21.09 -29.51 9.23
C PRO A 186 -21.49 -30.35 8.03
N ILE A 187 -21.04 -29.94 6.84
CA ILE A 187 -21.04 -30.81 5.66
C ILE A 187 -19.89 -31.78 5.87
N GLY A 188 -20.24 -33.05 6.07
CA GLY A 188 -19.30 -34.16 6.08
C GLY A 188 -18.64 -34.38 4.73
#